data_AF-A0A1Q8A728-F1
#
_entry.id   AF-A0A1Q8A728-F1
#
_cell.length_a   1.000
_cell.length_b   1.000
_cell.length_c   1.000
_cell.angle_alpha   90.00
_cell.angle_beta   90.00
_cell.angle_gamma   90.00
#
_symmetry.space_group_name_H-M   'P 1'
#
loop_
_entity.id
_entity.type
_entity.pdbx_description
1 polymer ?
#
loop_
_entity_poly.entity_id
_entity_poly.type
_entity_poly.pdbx_seq_one_letter_code
_entity_poly.pdbx_strand_id
1 'polypeptide(L)' 'MVRAVEPDNEMPGLNINGWALGREVTFKISFDGKIETFISTLDDLIQCLQAAEGTLNSVSEEHRR' A
#
# COMPACT_ATOMS: atom_id res chain seq x y z
N MET A 1 0.73 -5.91 -7.72
CA MET A 1 0.34 -5.40 -6.39
C MET A 1 0.69 -3.93 -6.23
N VAL A 2 1.97 -3.52 -6.29
CA VAL A 2 2.39 -2.11 -6.09
C VAL A 2 1.57 -1.08 -6.87
N ARG A 3 1.35 -1.29 -8.18
CA ARG A 3 0.54 -0.37 -9.02
C ARG A 3 -0.94 -0.29 -8.62
N ALA A 4 -1.49 -1.32 -7.96
CA ALA A 4 -2.89 -1.33 -7.53
C ALA A 4 -3.09 -0.58 -6.20
N VAL A 5 -2.00 -0.26 -5.51
CA VAL A 5 -1.99 0.43 -4.22
C VAL A 5 -1.06 1.65 -4.27
N GLU A 6 -0.75 2.13 -5.47
CA GLU A 6 0.15 3.26 -5.66
C GLU A 6 -0.51 4.51 -5.08
N PRO A 7 0.06 5.09 -4.02
CA PRO A 7 -0.56 6.21 -3.33
C PRO A 7 -0.37 7.48 -4.14
N ASP A 8 -1.44 8.26 -4.26
CA ASP A 8 -1.51 9.45 -5.11
C ASP A 8 -0.70 10.66 -4.55
N ASN A 9 -0.08 10.49 -3.37
CA ASN A 9 0.80 11.46 -2.69
C ASN A 9 0.24 12.91 -2.67
N GLU A 10 -1.08 13.08 -2.63
CA GLU A 10 -1.73 14.40 -2.71
C GLU A 10 -1.54 15.25 -1.44
N MET A 11 -1.08 14.65 -0.34
CA MET A 11 -0.87 15.34 0.93
C MET A 11 0.49 16.05 0.95
N PRO A 12 0.54 17.39 1.15
CA PRO A 12 1.80 18.11 1.29
C PRO A 12 2.65 17.57 2.44
N GLY A 13 3.94 17.41 2.20
CA GLY A 13 4.88 16.85 3.17
C GLY A 13 4.90 15.32 3.24
N LEU A 14 3.97 14.62 2.56
CA LEU A 14 3.96 13.16 2.44
C LEU A 14 4.61 12.72 1.12
N ASN A 15 5.52 11.77 1.23
CA ASN A 15 6.11 11.10 0.09
C ASN A 15 6.19 9.59 0.37
N ILE A 16 5.40 8.83 -0.37
CA ILE A 16 5.42 7.36 -0.36
C ILE A 16 5.94 6.87 -1.70
N ASN A 17 7.02 6.07 -1.65
CA ASN A 17 7.55 5.36 -2.81
C ASN A 17 7.47 3.86 -2.56
N GLY A 18 6.69 3.16 -3.38
CA GLY A 18 6.56 1.70 -3.32
C GLY A 18 7.29 1.02 -4.47
N TRP A 19 7.93 -0.11 -4.19
CA TRP A 19 8.48 -0.99 -5.23
C TRP A 19 8.33 -2.46 -4.82
N ALA A 20 8.34 -3.34 -5.82
CA ALA A 20 8.32 -4.77 -5.61
C ALA A 20 9.74 -5.33 -5.69
N LEU A 21 10.09 -6.21 -4.76
CA LEU A 21 11.34 -6.97 -4.78
C LEU A 21 10.99 -8.45 -4.69
N GLY A 22 10.93 -9.13 -5.84
CA GLY A 22 10.50 -10.53 -5.91
C GLY A 22 9.04 -10.69 -5.49
N ARG A 23 8.80 -11.38 -4.36
CA ARG A 23 7.46 -11.59 -3.77
C ARG A 23 7.13 -10.58 -2.67
N GLU A 24 8.04 -9.67 -2.37
CA GLU A 24 7.85 -8.65 -1.33
C GLU A 24 7.49 -7.32 -1.96
N VAL A 25 6.71 -6.53 -1.22
CA VAL A 25 6.46 -5.12 -1.52
C VAL A 25 7.10 -4.30 -0.42
N THR A 26 7.94 -3.33 -0.83
CA THR A 26 8.62 -2.42 0.09
C THR A 26 8.13 -1.00 -0.17
N PHE A 27 7.89 -0.26 0.91
CA PHE A 27 7.55 1.16 0.86
C PHE A 27 8.61 1.97 1.61
N LYS A 28 9.07 3.05 0.99
CA LYS A 28 9.79 4.13 1.67
C LYS A 28 8.82 5.28 1.86
N ILE A 29 8.61 5.66 3.11
CA ILE A 29 7.68 6.73 3.46
C ILE A 29 8.43 7.82 4.19
N SER A 30 8.21 9.06 3.79
CA SER A 30 8.73 10.25 4.45
C SER A 30 7.56 11.20 4.67
N PHE A 31 7.43 11.70 5.90
CA PHE A 31 6.38 12.63 6.26
C PHE A 31 6.94 13.76 7.11
N ASP A 32 6.76 14.99 6.64
CA ASP A 32 7.08 16.21 7.37
C ASP A 32 5.79 16.82 7.92
N GLY A 33 5.39 16.35 9.10
CA GLY A 33 4.11 16.72 9.70
C GLY A 33 3.87 16.05 11.06
N LYS A 34 2.59 16.00 11.46
CA LYS A 34 2.18 15.43 12.75
C LYS A 34 2.29 13.90 12.75
N ILE A 35 2.86 13.33 13.81
CA ILE A 35 3.02 11.88 13.94
C ILE A 35 1.68 11.14 13.89
N GLU A 36 0.60 11.74 14.40
CA GLU A 36 -0.74 11.14 14.36
C GLU A 36 -1.24 10.96 12.92
N THR A 37 -1.03 11.97 12.07
CA THR A 37 -1.37 11.89 10.65
C THR A 37 -0.54 10.82 9.95
N PHE A 38 0.75 10.73 10.29
CA PHE A 38 1.62 9.67 9.75
C PHE A 38 1.09 8.27 10.08
N ILE A 39 0.71 8.03 11.34
CA ILE A 39 0.16 6.75 11.77
C ILE A 39 -1.12 6.43 11.01
N SER A 40 -2.05 7.38 10.89
CA SER A 40 -3.27 7.17 10.11
C SER A 40 -2.99 6.84 8.63
N THR A 41 -2.00 7.49 8.01
CA THR A 41 -1.58 7.16 6.64
C THR A 41 -1.03 5.74 6.53
N LEU A 42 -0.28 5.25 7.55
CA LEU A 42 0.18 3.87 7.56
C LEU A 42 -0.98 2.88 7.68
N ASP A 43 -1.97 3.17 8.54
CA ASP A 43 -3.16 2.34 8.71
C ASP A 43 -3.97 2.25 7.40
N ASP A 44 -4.18 3.38 6.73
CA ASP A 44 -4.88 3.44 5.43
C ASP A 44 -4.14 2.61 4.37
N LEU A 45 -2.81 2.75 4.27
CA LEU A 45 -1.98 1.99 3.33
C LEU A 45 -2.07 0.48 3.59
N ILE A 46 -2.04 0.06 4.86
CA ILE A 46 -2.18 -1.35 5.25
C ILE A 46 -3.55 -1.89 4.84
N GLN A 47 -4.62 -1.14 5.06
CA GLN A 47 -5.97 -1.56 4.65
C GLN A 47 -6.08 -1.74 3.13
N CYS A 48 -5.53 -0.81 2.35
CA CYS A 48 -5.50 -0.94 0.88
C CYS A 48 -4.72 -2.19 0.43
N LEU A 49 -3.58 -2.48 1.07
CA LEU A 49 -2.78 -3.67 0.78
C LEU A 49 -3.54 -4.96 1.07
N GLN A 50 -4.21 -5.03 2.21
CA GLN A 50 -5.00 -6.20 2.61
C GLN A 50 -6.19 -6.43 1.67
N ALA A 51 -6.89 -5.37 1.26
CA ALA A 51 -7.98 -5.47 0.31
C ALA A 51 -7.49 -5.96 -1.08
N ALA A 52 -6.36 -5.44 -1.54
CA ALA A 52 -5.75 -5.87 -2.80
C ALA A 52 -5.29 -7.34 -2.74
N GLU A 53 -4.67 -7.76 -1.64
CA GLU A 53 -4.26 -9.15 -1.42
C GLU A 53 -5.47 -10.09 -1.37
N GLY A 54 -6.52 -9.72 -0.62
CA GLY A 54 -7.76 -10.50 -0.55
C GLY A 54 -8.39 -10.71 -1.93
N THR A 55 -8.45 -9.65 -2.74
CA THR A 55 -8.96 -9.72 -4.12
C THR A 55 -8.12 -10.66 -4.99
N LEU A 56 -6.79 -10.55 -4.93
CA LEU A 56 -5.89 -11.42 -5.70
C LEU A 56 -6.02 -12.88 -5.30
N ASN A 57 -6.12 -13.15 -4.00
CA ASN A 57 -6.30 -14.50 -3.47
C ASN A 57 -7.62 -15.11 -3.95
N SER A 58 -8.73 -14.36 -3.88
CA SER A 58 -10.03 -14.84 -4.39
C SER A 58 -9.99 -15.20 -5.88
N VAL A 59 -9.37 -14.35 -6.72
CA VAL A 59 -9.24 -14.60 -8.16
C VAL A 59 -8.32 -15.79 -8.45
N SER A 60 -7.26 -15.99 -7.67
CA SER A 60 -6.36 -17.13 -7.83
C SER A 60 -7.02 -18.47 -7.47
N GLU A 61 -7.88 -18.49 -6.45
CA GLU A 61 -8.61 -19.68 -6.03
C GLU A 61 -9.73 -20.06 -7.01
N GLU A 62 -10.34 -19.08 -7.71
CA GLU A 62 -11.31 -19.35 -8.78
C GLU A 62 -10.68 -19.99 -10.02
N HIS A 63 -9.43 -19.64 -10.38
CA HIS A 63 -8.74 -20.25 -11.53
C HIS A 63 -8.14 -21.65 -11.24
N ARG A 64 -8.14 -22.06 -9.97
CA ARG A 64 -7.64 -23.39 -9.54
C ARG A 64 -8.76 -24.44 -9.43
N ARG A 65 -10.02 -24.03 -9.50
CA ARG A 65 -11.21 -24.91 -9.57
C ARG A 65 -11.56 -25.26 -11.02
#